data_AF-A0A669D3D6-F1
#
_entry.id   AF-A0A669D3D6-F1
#
_cell.length_a   1.000
_cell.length_b   1.000
_cell.length_c   1.000
_cell.angle_alpha   90.00
_cell.angle_beta   90.00
_cell.angle_gamma   90.00
#
_symmetry.space_group_name_H-M   'P 1'
#
loop_
_entity.id
_entity.type
_entity.pdbx_description
1 polymer ?
#
loop_
_entity_poly.entity_id
_entity_poly.type
_entity_poly.pdbx_seq_one_letter_code
_entity_poly.pdbx_strand_id
1 'polypeptide(L)'
;MKGEKSLLFIGKVMYGLDNLEIHNLSIGQSAFELHPGEGIAMEISNVSAVFKGTIQYGYGSWLVNFGHSVDFEIDSQIDLGINPKLYCGDGKVAADTTDCYLNFHKLRLHLQGDKEPNWLKKLFTDFITLTVKLVIKGQICKEINKAANILADFIQDTAEQFLTDGDISVDIGITAAPVITANYIESYHKGLTKYNNKIAVINESSFISTLKDAFVVCVPVLGVELTRLLDKQGLYQFDLFNPEVLPRDGFVVIQMDFGFPHHLLVEFLKRTLQ
;
A
#
# COMPACT_ATOMS: atom_id res chain seq x y z
N MET A 1 -18.52 -16.65 -6.55
CA MET A 1 -18.66 -17.28 -5.21
C MET A 1 -19.90 -18.16 -5.21
N LYS A 2 -19.83 -19.45 -4.85
CA LYS A 2 -20.97 -20.38 -4.92
C LYS A 2 -21.33 -20.97 -3.55
N GLY A 3 -22.60 -21.30 -3.32
CA GLY A 3 -23.08 -21.87 -2.07
C GLY A 3 -24.40 -22.63 -2.21
N GLU A 4 -24.74 -23.39 -1.16
CA GLU A 4 -26.01 -24.12 -1.01
C GLU A 4 -26.71 -23.67 0.27
N LYS A 5 -28.02 -23.43 0.23
CA LYS A 5 -28.83 -23.21 1.43
C LYS A 5 -30.13 -23.99 1.38
N SER A 6 -30.49 -24.60 2.51
CA SER A 6 -31.82 -25.14 2.73
C SER A 6 -32.73 -24.08 3.32
N LEU A 7 -33.84 -23.78 2.64
CA LEU A 7 -34.83 -22.79 3.05
C LEU A 7 -36.16 -23.48 3.37
N LEU A 8 -36.82 -23.02 4.43
CA LEU A 8 -38.15 -23.52 4.79
C LEU A 8 -39.11 -23.34 3.59
N PHE A 9 -39.89 -24.37 3.28
CA PHE A 9 -40.88 -24.43 2.18
C PHE A 9 -40.34 -24.38 0.74
N ILE A 10 -39.08 -24.01 0.53
CA ILE A 10 -38.46 -23.87 -0.81
C ILE A 10 -37.50 -25.04 -1.11
N GLY A 11 -36.96 -25.68 -0.06
CA GLY A 11 -36.00 -26.77 -0.20
C GLY A 11 -34.58 -26.27 -0.39
N LYS A 12 -33.73 -27.08 -1.04
CA LYS A 12 -32.33 -26.74 -1.31
C LYS A 12 -32.22 -25.79 -2.50
N VAL A 13 -31.57 -24.66 -2.26
CA VAL A 13 -31.26 -23.64 -3.27
C VAL A 13 -29.75 -23.57 -3.43
N MET A 14 -29.30 -23.73 -4.67
CA MET A 14 -27.94 -23.43 -5.08
C MET A 14 -27.90 -21.98 -5.55
N TYR A 15 -26.88 -21.23 -5.12
CA TYR A 15 -26.68 -19.86 -5.57
C TYR A 15 -25.22 -19.56 -5.85
N GLY A 16 -24.99 -18.60 -6.73
CA GLY A 16 -23.68 -18.08 -7.09
C GLY A 16 -23.73 -16.56 -7.25
N LEU A 17 -22.72 -15.85 -6.74
CA LEU A 17 -22.47 -14.45 -7.06
C LEU A 17 -21.27 -14.42 -8.01
N ASP A 18 -21.50 -13.97 -9.24
CA ASP A 18 -20.50 -13.92 -10.29
C ASP A 18 -20.33 -12.48 -10.79
N ASN A 19 -19.19 -12.22 -11.44
CA ASN A 19 -18.85 -10.92 -12.05
C ASN A 19 -19.02 -9.72 -11.09
N LEU A 20 -18.56 -9.87 -9.84
CA LEU A 20 -18.58 -8.76 -8.88
C LEU A 20 -17.49 -7.74 -9.23
N GLU A 21 -17.90 -6.54 -9.64
CA GLU A 21 -17.03 -5.45 -10.06
C GLU A 21 -17.34 -4.16 -9.29
N ILE A 22 -16.32 -3.33 -9.06
CA ILE A 22 -16.49 -1.99 -8.49
C ILE A 22 -16.90 -1.04 -9.61
N HIS A 23 -18.08 -0.44 -9.50
CA HIS A 23 -18.58 0.52 -10.48
C HIS A 23 -18.31 1.97 -10.07
N ASN A 24 -18.54 2.30 -8.80
CA ASN A 24 -18.25 3.62 -8.24
C ASN A 24 -17.44 3.46 -6.96
N LEU A 25 -16.47 4.34 -6.76
CA LEU A 25 -15.70 4.46 -5.54
C LEU A 25 -15.53 5.93 -5.20
N SER A 26 -15.80 6.29 -3.95
CA SER A 26 -15.51 7.60 -3.37
C SER A 26 -14.79 7.37 -2.05
N ILE A 27 -13.72 8.11 -1.84
CA ILE A 27 -12.92 8.09 -0.61
C ILE A 27 -13.18 9.39 0.11
N GLY A 28 -13.57 9.31 1.39
CA GLY A 28 -13.88 10.48 2.19
C GLY A 28 -12.63 11.19 2.71
N GLN A 29 -12.11 10.73 3.84
CA GLN A 29 -10.93 11.30 4.48
C GLN A 29 -9.92 10.20 4.78
N SER A 30 -8.63 10.49 4.59
CA SER A 30 -7.53 9.63 5.00
C SER A 30 -6.65 10.36 6.00
N ALA A 31 -6.30 9.70 7.09
CA ALA A 31 -5.38 10.18 8.11
C ALA A 31 -4.39 9.08 8.46
N PHE A 32 -3.25 9.48 9.03
CA PHE A 32 -2.30 8.54 9.60
C PHE A 32 -1.73 9.07 10.90
N GLU A 33 -1.31 8.16 11.76
CA GLU A 33 -0.61 8.44 13.01
C GLU A 33 0.59 7.49 13.12
N LEU A 34 1.68 7.98 13.72
CA LEU A 34 2.86 7.17 14.00
C LEU A 34 2.84 6.74 15.46
N HIS A 35 2.93 5.43 15.70
CA HIS A 35 3.00 4.86 17.03
C HIS A 35 4.43 4.36 17.31
N PRO A 36 5.19 5.07 18.17
CA PRO A 36 6.58 4.73 18.45
C PRO A 36 6.75 3.27 18.88
N GLY A 37 7.62 2.55 18.17
CA GLY A 37 7.91 1.14 18.46
C GLY A 37 6.81 0.14 18.11
N GLU A 38 5.67 0.59 17.58
CA GLU A 38 4.55 -0.28 17.21
C GLU A 38 4.31 -0.33 15.70
N GLY A 39 4.16 0.82 15.05
CA GLY A 39 3.83 0.88 13.63
C GLY A 39 3.27 2.22 13.17
N ILE A 40 2.72 2.20 11.97
CA ILE A 40 1.94 3.30 11.39
C ILE A 40 0.47 2.88 11.54
N ALA A 41 -0.40 3.76 12.01
CA ALA A 41 -1.85 3.56 11.92
C ALA A 41 -2.40 4.44 10.81
N MET A 42 -3.11 3.85 9.85
CA MET A 42 -3.76 4.58 8.77
C MET A 42 -5.26 4.33 8.83
N GLU A 43 -6.03 5.40 8.79
CA GLU A 43 -7.49 5.36 8.82
C GLU A 43 -8.04 6.07 7.59
N ILE A 44 -8.94 5.38 6.88
CA ILE A 44 -9.64 5.91 5.71
C ILE A 44 -11.13 5.79 6.00
N SER A 45 -11.76 6.92 6.28
CA SER A 45 -13.16 6.97 6.70
C SER A 45 -14.09 7.44 5.57
N ASN A 46 -15.36 7.11 5.70
CA ASN A 46 -16.43 7.49 4.77
C ASN A 46 -16.16 7.04 3.33
N VAL A 47 -15.65 5.83 3.15
CA VAL A 47 -15.50 5.24 1.82
C VAL A 47 -16.86 4.72 1.35
N SER A 48 -17.30 5.18 0.18
CA SER A 48 -18.52 4.73 -0.46
C SER A 48 -18.14 3.93 -1.71
N ALA A 49 -18.56 2.66 -1.77
CA ALA A 49 -18.33 1.82 -2.93
C ALA A 49 -19.63 1.17 -3.40
N VAL A 50 -19.83 1.18 -4.72
CA VAL A 50 -20.94 0.50 -5.38
C VAL A 50 -20.38 -0.68 -6.17
N PHE A 51 -20.79 -1.89 -5.81
CA PHE A 51 -20.43 -3.10 -6.52
C PHE A 51 -21.58 -3.56 -7.41
N LYS A 52 -21.29 -4.00 -8.62
CA LYS A 52 -22.29 -4.63 -9.51
C LYS A 52 -21.90 -6.05 -9.81
N GLY A 53 -22.88 -6.90 -10.08
CA GLY A 53 -22.63 -8.28 -10.50
C GLY A 53 -23.91 -9.02 -10.79
N THR A 54 -23.81 -10.34 -10.91
CA THR A 54 -24.94 -11.19 -11.26
C THR A 54 -25.08 -12.34 -10.27
N ILE A 55 -26.29 -12.53 -9.73
CA ILE A 55 -26.65 -13.68 -8.91
C ILE A 55 -27.27 -14.76 -9.80
N GLN A 56 -26.67 -15.93 -9.81
CA GLN A 56 -27.22 -17.14 -10.42
C GLN A 56 -27.84 -18.02 -9.33
N TYR A 57 -29.03 -18.56 -9.55
CA TYR A 57 -29.64 -19.49 -8.61
C TYR A 57 -30.48 -20.59 -9.27
N GLY A 58 -30.65 -21.71 -8.56
CA GLY A 58 -31.40 -22.87 -9.02
C GLY A 58 -31.93 -23.73 -7.86
N TYR A 59 -32.99 -24.47 -8.13
CA TYR A 59 -33.62 -25.39 -7.17
C TYR A 59 -33.22 -26.83 -7.49
N GLY A 60 -32.74 -27.60 -6.51
CA GLY A 60 -32.40 -29.02 -6.69
C GLY A 60 -30.91 -29.37 -6.61
N SER A 61 -30.52 -30.51 -7.18
CA SER A 61 -29.15 -31.07 -7.11
C SER A 61 -28.14 -30.29 -7.98
N TRP A 62 -26.84 -30.36 -7.64
CA TRP A 62 -25.73 -29.70 -8.38
C TRP A 62 -25.73 -30.00 -9.91
N LEU A 63 -26.37 -31.07 -10.37
CA LEU A 63 -26.51 -31.40 -11.80
C LEU A 63 -27.55 -30.56 -12.58
N VAL A 64 -28.33 -29.68 -11.91
CA VAL A 64 -29.37 -28.86 -12.54
C VAL A 64 -28.81 -27.47 -12.86
N ASN A 65 -28.87 -27.07 -14.14
CA ASN A 65 -28.47 -25.74 -14.61
C ASN A 65 -29.13 -24.63 -13.76
N PHE A 66 -28.36 -23.60 -13.39
CA PHE A 66 -28.88 -22.38 -12.76
C PHE A 66 -29.94 -21.78 -13.70
N GLY A 67 -31.21 -21.98 -13.40
CA GLY A 67 -32.32 -21.58 -14.27
C GLY A 67 -32.61 -20.08 -14.24
N HIS A 68 -32.05 -19.36 -13.27
CA HIS A 68 -32.34 -17.96 -13.04
C HIS A 68 -31.05 -17.16 -12.79
N SER A 69 -31.01 -15.97 -13.37
CA SER A 69 -29.91 -15.01 -13.28
C SER A 69 -30.51 -13.64 -13.04
N VAL A 70 -30.01 -12.91 -12.04
CA VAL A 70 -30.51 -11.59 -11.66
C VAL A 70 -29.33 -10.68 -11.39
N ASP A 71 -29.28 -9.55 -12.08
CA ASP A 71 -28.26 -8.54 -11.84
C ASP A 71 -28.52 -7.82 -10.52
N PHE A 72 -27.45 -7.42 -9.87
CA PHE A 72 -27.52 -6.77 -8.58
C PHE A 72 -26.48 -5.67 -8.43
N GLU A 73 -26.78 -4.77 -7.51
CA GLU A 73 -25.93 -3.69 -7.06
C GLU A 73 -25.81 -3.74 -5.53
N ILE A 74 -24.61 -3.61 -4.99
CA ILE A 74 -24.36 -3.52 -3.55
C ILE A 74 -23.84 -2.11 -3.25
N ASP A 75 -24.63 -1.36 -2.51
CA ASP A 75 -24.26 -0.05 -1.98
C ASP A 75 -23.62 -0.24 -0.60
N SER A 76 -22.37 0.19 -0.46
CA SER A 76 -21.59 0.05 0.76
C SER A 76 -21.04 1.39 1.26
N GLN A 77 -20.98 1.51 2.59
CA GLN A 77 -20.26 2.56 3.30
C GLN A 77 -19.35 1.89 4.32
N ILE A 78 -18.05 2.14 4.20
CA ILE A 78 -17.01 1.48 4.97
C ILE A 78 -16.01 2.48 5.52
N ASP A 79 -15.41 2.10 6.65
CA ASP A 79 -14.14 2.64 7.12
C ASP A 79 -13.07 1.54 7.00
N LEU A 80 -11.86 1.93 6.62
CA LEU A 80 -10.72 1.04 6.39
C LEU A 80 -9.57 1.47 7.29
N GLY A 81 -9.16 0.57 8.18
CA GLY A 81 -7.95 0.73 8.97
C GLY A 81 -6.85 -0.19 8.47
N ILE A 82 -5.65 0.34 8.34
CA ILE A 82 -4.46 -0.39 7.90
C ILE A 82 -3.32 0.00 8.84
N ASN A 83 -2.67 -0.98 9.47
CA ASN A 83 -1.58 -0.73 10.40
C ASN A 83 -0.25 -1.29 9.86
N PRO A 84 0.41 -0.61 8.90
CA PRO A 84 1.66 -1.10 8.35
C PRO A 84 2.76 -1.18 9.40
N LYS A 85 3.50 -2.30 9.36
CA LYS A 85 4.76 -2.47 10.05
C LYS A 85 5.91 -2.49 9.04
N LEU A 86 6.96 -1.74 9.32
CA LEU A 86 8.14 -1.69 8.48
C LEU A 86 9.19 -2.69 8.99
N TYR A 87 9.79 -3.43 8.08
CA TYR A 87 10.81 -4.44 8.41
C TYR A 87 11.88 -4.53 7.32
N CYS A 88 12.91 -5.34 7.57
CA CYS A 88 13.96 -5.64 6.61
C CYS A 88 13.60 -6.86 5.76
N GLY A 89 13.30 -6.65 4.49
CA GLY A 89 13.03 -7.69 3.50
C GLY A 89 14.08 -7.66 2.40
N ASP A 90 14.85 -8.74 2.24
CA ASP A 90 15.86 -8.88 1.16
C ASP A 90 16.87 -7.71 1.06
N GLY A 91 17.22 -7.09 2.19
CA GLY A 91 18.14 -5.95 2.23
C GLY A 91 17.51 -4.62 1.82
N LYS A 92 16.18 -4.57 1.70
CA LYS A 92 15.35 -3.38 1.46
C LYS A 92 14.32 -3.18 2.59
N VAL A 93 13.82 -1.97 2.72
CA VAL A 93 12.65 -1.68 3.56
C VAL A 93 11.43 -2.33 2.93
N ALA A 94 10.70 -3.12 3.70
CA ALA A 94 9.45 -3.76 3.28
C ALA A 94 8.32 -3.42 4.25
N ALA A 95 7.08 -3.51 3.78
CA ALA A 95 5.88 -3.18 4.55
C ALA A 95 4.98 -4.40 4.73
N ASP A 96 4.69 -4.73 5.98
CA ASP A 96 3.68 -5.72 6.35
C ASP A 96 2.37 -5.01 6.69
N THR A 97 1.33 -5.25 5.90
CA THR A 97 -0.02 -4.69 6.08
C THR A 97 -1.04 -5.77 6.43
N THR A 98 -0.61 -6.87 7.06
CA THR A 98 -1.50 -7.96 7.47
C THR A 98 -2.57 -7.50 8.45
N ASP A 99 -2.27 -6.52 9.30
CA ASP A 99 -3.26 -5.83 10.13
C ASP A 99 -4.02 -4.81 9.28
N CYS A 100 -5.06 -5.32 8.63
CA CYS A 100 -5.99 -4.56 7.81
C CYS A 100 -7.42 -4.98 8.16
N TYR A 101 -8.28 -4.00 8.41
CA TYR A 101 -9.68 -4.23 8.78
C TYR A 101 -10.61 -3.26 8.07
N LEU A 102 -11.84 -3.73 7.87
CA LEU A 102 -12.93 -2.94 7.32
C LEU A 102 -14.08 -2.94 8.31
N ASN A 103 -14.59 -1.76 8.62
CA ASN A 103 -15.84 -1.60 9.32
C ASN A 103 -16.94 -1.23 8.31
N PHE A 104 -18.04 -1.98 8.31
CA PHE A 104 -19.14 -1.76 7.36
C PHE A 104 -20.32 -1.11 8.07
N HIS A 105 -20.51 0.20 7.83
CA HIS A 105 -21.69 0.94 8.29
C HIS A 105 -22.94 0.60 7.49
N LYS A 106 -22.74 0.33 6.19
CA LYS A 106 -23.81 -0.02 5.26
C LYS A 106 -23.33 -1.09 4.28
N LEU A 107 -24.21 -2.06 4.02
CA LEU A 107 -24.08 -3.02 2.94
C LEU A 107 -25.50 -3.41 2.49
N ARG A 108 -25.99 -2.80 1.41
CA ARG A 108 -27.36 -3.00 0.92
C ARG A 108 -27.35 -3.60 -0.47
N LEU A 109 -28.01 -4.74 -0.62
CA LEU A 109 -28.26 -5.36 -1.92
C LEU A 109 -29.49 -4.74 -2.56
N HIS A 110 -29.30 -4.28 -3.78
CA HIS A 110 -30.34 -3.88 -4.72
C HIS A 110 -30.32 -4.91 -5.85
N LEU A 111 -31.37 -5.70 -5.94
CA LEU A 111 -31.56 -6.61 -7.07
C LEU A 111 -32.27 -5.82 -8.20
N GLN A 112 -32.02 -6.20 -9.44
CA GLN A 112 -32.60 -5.53 -10.59
C GLN A 112 -33.92 -6.19 -11.01
N GLY A 113 -35.03 -5.48 -10.80
CA GLY A 113 -36.38 -5.82 -11.32
C GLY A 113 -37.44 -6.12 -10.25
N ASP A 114 -38.71 -5.83 -10.53
CA ASP A 114 -39.79 -5.91 -9.52
C ASP A 114 -40.26 -7.34 -9.16
N LYS A 115 -39.65 -8.39 -9.73
CA LYS A 115 -40.08 -9.80 -9.61
C LYS A 115 -39.10 -10.65 -8.81
N GLU A 116 -38.64 -10.13 -7.69
CA GLU A 116 -37.68 -10.83 -6.83
C GLU A 116 -38.40 -11.67 -5.76
N PRO A 117 -38.00 -12.93 -5.55
CA PRO A 117 -38.51 -13.71 -4.46
C PRO A 117 -38.07 -13.15 -3.10
N ASN A 118 -38.99 -13.01 -2.14
CA ASN A 118 -38.67 -12.56 -0.77
C ASN A 118 -37.58 -13.41 -0.10
N TRP A 119 -37.47 -14.69 -0.47
CA TRP A 119 -36.45 -15.58 0.07
C TRP A 119 -35.02 -15.16 -0.33
N LEU A 120 -34.84 -14.54 -1.50
CA LEU A 120 -33.52 -14.14 -1.98
C LEU A 120 -32.99 -12.94 -1.19
N LYS A 121 -33.87 -11.96 -0.90
CA LYS A 121 -33.57 -10.85 0.01
C LYS A 121 -33.18 -11.37 1.39
N LYS A 122 -33.98 -12.31 1.93
CA LYS A 122 -33.71 -12.92 3.24
C LYS A 122 -32.40 -13.72 3.27
N LEU A 123 -32.12 -14.51 2.24
CA LEU A 123 -30.86 -15.24 2.10
C LEU A 123 -29.66 -14.27 2.10
N PHE A 124 -29.79 -13.14 1.41
CA PHE A 124 -28.71 -12.15 1.39
C PHE A 124 -28.46 -11.54 2.76
N THR A 125 -29.52 -11.11 3.44
CA THR A 125 -29.46 -10.54 4.80
C THR A 125 -28.91 -11.54 5.83
N ASP A 126 -29.38 -12.79 5.81
CA ASP A 126 -29.11 -13.76 6.86
C ASP A 126 -27.75 -14.47 6.70
N PHE A 127 -27.20 -14.56 5.49
CA PHE A 127 -26.03 -15.41 5.23
C PHE A 127 -24.98 -14.77 4.31
N ILE A 128 -25.40 -14.25 3.16
CA ILE A 128 -24.46 -13.76 2.15
C ILE A 128 -23.74 -12.50 2.61
N THR A 129 -24.41 -11.65 3.40
CA THR A 129 -23.83 -10.42 3.97
C THR A 129 -22.50 -10.67 4.67
N LEU A 130 -22.41 -11.70 5.53
CA LEU A 130 -21.16 -12.00 6.24
C LEU A 130 -20.06 -12.45 5.26
N THR A 131 -20.39 -13.38 4.37
CA THR A 131 -19.42 -13.93 3.40
C THR A 131 -18.94 -12.84 2.44
N VAL A 132 -19.82 -11.96 1.98
CA VAL A 132 -19.47 -10.83 1.11
C VAL A 132 -18.56 -9.84 1.86
N LYS A 133 -18.84 -9.50 3.12
CA LYS A 133 -17.95 -8.66 3.93
C LYS A 133 -16.53 -9.26 4.03
N LEU A 134 -16.43 -10.56 4.28
CA LEU A 134 -15.14 -11.25 4.38
C LEU A 134 -14.39 -11.29 3.04
N VAL A 135 -15.09 -11.56 1.93
CA VAL A 135 -14.49 -11.56 0.59
C VAL A 135 -14.02 -10.17 0.20
N ILE A 136 -14.83 -9.13 0.41
CA ILE A 136 -14.47 -7.73 0.15
C ILE A 136 -13.24 -7.34 0.97
N LYS A 137 -13.25 -7.61 2.29
CA LYS A 137 -12.09 -7.39 3.16
C LYS A 137 -10.84 -8.09 2.61
N GLY A 138 -10.94 -9.38 2.28
CA GLY A 138 -9.82 -10.17 1.81
C GLY A 138 -9.22 -9.63 0.51
N GLN A 139 -10.06 -9.26 -0.46
CA GLN A 139 -9.59 -8.69 -1.74
C GLN A 139 -8.95 -7.31 -1.54
N ILE A 140 -9.61 -6.41 -0.81
CA ILE A 140 -9.11 -5.05 -0.58
C ILE A 140 -7.77 -5.09 0.18
N CYS A 141 -7.71 -5.81 1.30
CA CYS A 141 -6.47 -5.90 2.09
C CYS A 141 -5.32 -6.57 1.31
N LYS A 142 -5.62 -7.53 0.43
CA LYS A 142 -4.62 -8.16 -0.43
C LYS A 142 -4.04 -7.16 -1.44
N GLU A 143 -4.88 -6.40 -2.14
CA GLU A 143 -4.40 -5.42 -3.10
C GLU A 143 -3.68 -4.24 -2.44
N ILE A 144 -4.10 -3.84 -1.23
CA ILE A 144 -3.35 -2.87 -0.39
C ILE A 144 -1.96 -3.40 -0.07
N ASN A 145 -1.84 -4.66 0.35
CA ASN A 145 -0.53 -5.26 0.65
C ASN A 145 0.37 -5.31 -0.59
N LYS A 146 -0.20 -5.62 -1.75
CA LYS A 146 0.53 -5.58 -3.03
C LYS A 146 1.01 -4.16 -3.32
N ALA A 147 0.13 -3.16 -3.22
CA ALA A 147 0.46 -1.77 -3.47
C ALA A 147 1.52 -1.20 -2.51
N ALA A 148 1.45 -1.57 -1.22
CA ALA A 148 2.42 -1.15 -0.21
C ALA A 148 3.83 -1.66 -0.52
N ASN A 149 3.96 -2.92 -0.93
CA ASN A 149 5.25 -3.50 -1.32
C ASN A 149 5.77 -2.88 -2.63
N ILE A 150 4.91 -2.69 -3.64
CA ILE A 150 5.29 -2.01 -4.88
C ILE A 150 5.79 -0.58 -4.60
N LEU A 151 5.13 0.15 -3.70
CA LEU A 151 5.55 1.49 -3.30
C LEU A 151 6.92 1.48 -2.60
N ALA A 152 7.13 0.55 -1.67
CA ALA A 152 8.40 0.40 -0.97
C ALA A 152 9.57 0.07 -1.92
N ASP A 153 9.35 -0.84 -2.87
CA ASP A 153 10.33 -1.20 -3.89
C ASP A 153 10.59 -0.03 -4.84
N PHE A 154 9.53 0.63 -5.32
CA PHE A 154 9.66 1.77 -6.23
C PHE A 154 10.49 2.90 -5.63
N ILE A 155 10.21 3.30 -4.39
CA ILE A 155 10.97 4.37 -3.71
C ILE A 155 12.46 4.02 -3.63
N GLN A 156 12.78 2.78 -3.26
CA GLN A 156 14.18 2.35 -3.11
C GLN A 156 14.89 2.16 -4.45
N ASP A 157 14.21 1.62 -5.46
CA ASP A 157 14.75 1.53 -6.83
C ASP A 157 15.04 2.92 -7.39
N THR A 158 14.11 3.87 -7.20
CA THR A 158 14.30 5.26 -7.63
C THR A 158 15.48 5.90 -6.88
N ALA A 159 15.63 5.64 -5.59
CA ALA A 159 16.79 6.11 -4.82
C ALA A 159 18.11 5.50 -5.32
N GLU A 160 18.15 4.20 -5.63
CA GLU A 160 19.32 3.53 -6.22
C GLU A 160 19.71 4.14 -7.57
N GLN A 161 18.71 4.37 -8.43
CA GLN A 161 18.91 5.00 -9.73
C GLN A 161 19.41 6.45 -9.59
N PHE A 162 18.83 7.20 -8.67
CA PHE A 162 19.23 8.57 -8.38
C PHE A 162 20.67 8.65 -7.87
N LEU A 163 21.12 7.65 -7.12
CA LEU A 163 22.49 7.56 -6.60
C LEU A 163 23.47 6.88 -7.57
N THR A 164 23.11 6.74 -8.85
CA THR A 164 23.93 6.11 -9.88
C THR A 164 24.18 7.06 -11.06
N ASP A 165 25.44 7.26 -11.45
CA ASP A 165 25.84 7.96 -12.68
C ASP A 165 27.06 7.31 -13.32
N GLY A 166 26.90 6.75 -14.53
CA GLY A 166 27.99 6.07 -15.24
C GLY A 166 28.55 4.89 -14.44
N ASP A 167 29.85 4.94 -14.13
CA ASP A 167 30.53 3.89 -13.35
C ASP A 167 30.39 4.05 -11.84
N ILE A 168 29.70 5.10 -11.36
CA ILE A 168 29.50 5.41 -9.94
C ILE A 168 28.11 4.98 -9.51
N SER A 169 28.01 4.22 -8.42
CA SER A 169 26.74 3.88 -7.76
C SER A 169 26.92 3.85 -6.24
N VAL A 170 25.83 3.93 -5.49
CA VAL A 170 25.85 3.79 -4.03
C VAL A 170 25.02 2.58 -3.60
N ASP A 171 25.60 1.73 -2.76
CA ASP A 171 24.87 0.63 -2.11
C ASP A 171 24.02 1.17 -0.97
N ILE A 172 22.70 1.22 -1.19
CA ILE A 172 21.73 1.65 -0.18
C ILE A 172 21.01 0.48 0.49
N GLY A 173 21.57 -0.72 0.47
CA GLY A 173 21.00 -1.83 1.23
C GLY A 173 20.89 -1.46 2.71
N ILE A 174 19.83 -1.88 3.39
CA ILE A 174 19.60 -1.51 4.78
C ILE A 174 20.47 -2.29 5.76
N THR A 175 20.82 -1.65 6.87
CA THR A 175 21.66 -2.21 7.93
C THR A 175 20.88 -2.61 9.18
N ALA A 176 19.65 -2.08 9.34
CA ALA A 176 18.74 -2.40 10.42
C ALA A 176 17.28 -2.18 10.00
N ALA A 177 16.34 -2.69 10.81
CA ALA A 177 14.92 -2.40 10.61
C ALA A 177 14.63 -0.90 10.81
N PRO A 178 13.68 -0.31 10.07
CA PRO A 178 13.30 1.08 10.25
C PRO A 178 12.78 1.36 11.67
N VAL A 179 13.05 2.57 12.16
CA VAL A 179 12.58 3.06 13.45
C VAL A 179 11.43 4.03 13.23
N ILE A 180 10.33 3.81 13.95
CA ILE A 180 9.16 4.68 13.93
C ILE A 180 9.13 5.45 15.24
N THR A 181 9.07 6.78 15.15
CA THR A 181 8.89 7.69 16.28
C THR A 181 7.52 8.36 16.19
N ALA A 182 7.21 9.30 17.08
CA ALA A 182 5.93 10.00 17.06
C ALA A 182 5.83 11.00 15.89
N ASN A 183 6.97 11.39 15.29
CA ASN A 183 7.05 12.49 14.34
C ASN A 183 7.66 12.11 13.00
N TYR A 184 8.49 11.06 12.96
CA TYR A 184 9.20 10.65 11.75
C TYR A 184 9.45 9.14 11.72
N ILE A 185 9.75 8.66 10.52
CA ILE A 185 10.18 7.29 10.22
C ILE A 185 11.62 7.37 9.69
N GLU A 186 12.51 6.53 10.22
CA GLU A 186 13.92 6.52 9.87
C GLU A 186 14.37 5.14 9.40
N SER A 187 15.11 5.09 8.29
CA SER A 187 15.74 3.87 7.76
C SER A 187 17.26 4.03 7.70
N TYR A 188 17.98 2.94 7.97
CA TYR A 188 19.45 2.94 8.03
C TYR A 188 20.02 2.16 6.85
N HIS A 189 20.88 2.81 6.07
CA HIS A 189 21.46 2.28 4.82
C HIS A 189 22.97 2.17 4.91
N LYS A 190 23.58 1.27 4.12
CA LYS A 190 25.03 1.04 4.07
C LYS A 190 25.80 2.27 3.57
N GLY A 191 25.31 2.94 2.52
CA GLY A 191 25.94 4.12 1.94
C GLY A 191 27.31 3.87 1.29
N LEU A 192 27.58 2.65 0.78
CA LEU A 192 28.89 2.31 0.23
C LEU A 192 29.00 2.70 -1.24
N THR A 193 29.90 3.62 -1.57
CA THR A 193 30.14 4.00 -2.97
C THR A 193 30.90 2.91 -3.73
N LYS A 194 30.41 2.60 -4.93
CA LYS A 194 31.00 1.68 -5.90
C LYS A 194 31.47 2.48 -7.11
N TYR A 195 32.72 2.25 -7.53
CA TYR A 195 33.26 2.78 -8.77
C TYR A 195 33.77 1.63 -9.65
N ASN A 196 33.20 1.47 -10.85
CA ASN A 196 33.52 0.37 -11.78
C ASN A 196 33.49 -1.01 -11.08
N ASN A 197 32.39 -1.26 -10.35
CA ASN A 197 32.16 -2.45 -9.50
C ASN A 197 33.21 -2.72 -8.41
N LYS A 198 34.12 -1.80 -8.13
CA LYS A 198 35.01 -1.86 -6.97
C LYS A 198 34.40 -1.07 -5.81
N ILE A 199 34.38 -1.67 -4.64
CA ILE A 199 33.85 -1.07 -3.42
C ILE A 199 34.99 -0.31 -2.74
N ALA A 200 34.80 0.98 -2.48
CA ALA A 200 35.63 1.72 -1.54
C ALA A 200 35.03 1.54 -0.14
N VAL A 201 35.56 0.63 0.66
CA VAL A 201 35.14 0.46 2.05
C VAL A 201 35.84 1.51 2.90
N ILE A 202 35.07 2.40 3.51
CA ILE A 202 35.57 3.36 4.49
C ILE A 202 35.27 2.76 5.86
N ASN A 203 36.32 2.41 6.61
CA ASN A 203 36.20 1.61 7.84
C ASN A 203 35.56 2.35 9.02
N GLU A 204 35.27 3.65 8.93
CA GLU A 204 34.76 4.44 10.04
C GLU A 204 33.72 5.47 9.58
N SER A 205 32.46 5.07 9.55
CA SER A 205 31.33 5.98 9.69
C SER A 205 30.49 5.51 10.88
N SER A 206 30.73 6.11 12.04
CA SER A 206 29.89 5.89 13.23
C SER A 206 28.58 6.67 13.08
N PHE A 207 27.45 5.97 12.96
CA PHE A 207 26.12 6.58 12.99
C PHE A 207 25.80 7.02 14.43
N ILE A 208 25.48 8.30 14.63
CA ILE A 208 25.13 8.87 15.94
C ILE A 208 23.60 9.09 15.97
N SER A 209 22.90 8.24 16.73
CA SER A 209 21.43 8.20 16.90
C SER A 209 20.74 9.50 17.37
N THR A 210 21.49 10.55 17.66
CA THR A 210 20.94 11.88 18.01
C THR A 210 20.60 12.75 16.80
N LEU A 211 20.94 12.32 15.58
CA LEU A 211 20.68 13.06 14.34
C LEU A 211 19.37 12.55 13.72
N LYS A 212 18.27 13.26 13.99
CA LYS A 212 16.92 12.74 13.81
C LYS A 212 16.35 12.83 12.39
N ASP A 213 16.99 13.57 11.48
CA ASP A 213 16.48 13.77 10.11
C ASP A 213 17.64 13.95 9.11
N ALA A 214 18.57 12.99 9.02
CA ALA A 214 19.82 13.17 8.28
C ALA A 214 20.13 12.02 7.31
N PHE A 215 20.40 12.35 6.03
CA PHE A 215 21.19 11.49 5.16
C PHE A 215 22.68 11.69 5.51
N VAL A 216 23.39 10.60 5.83
CA VAL A 216 24.82 10.64 6.17
C VAL A 216 25.64 10.16 4.97
N VAL A 217 26.28 11.08 4.25
CA VAL A 217 27.52 10.81 3.52
C VAL A 217 28.41 12.06 3.58
N CYS A 218 29.57 11.97 4.24
CA CYS A 218 30.60 12.99 4.07
C CYS A 218 31.99 12.36 4.04
N VAL A 219 32.60 12.42 2.86
CA VAL A 219 34.03 12.16 2.65
C VAL A 219 34.52 13.27 1.71
N PRO A 220 35.52 14.08 2.09
CA PRO A 220 35.94 15.25 1.32
C PRO A 220 36.51 14.91 -0.07
N VAL A 221 36.95 13.66 -0.29
CA VAL A 221 37.51 13.20 -1.57
C VAL A 221 36.41 12.82 -2.58
N LEU A 222 35.19 12.52 -2.13
CA LEU A 222 34.05 12.16 -2.98
C LEU A 222 33.00 13.28 -3.10
N GLY A 223 33.12 14.37 -2.33
CA GLY A 223 32.13 15.44 -2.28
C GLY A 223 31.85 16.09 -3.63
N VAL A 224 32.88 16.37 -4.43
CA VAL A 224 32.70 17.04 -5.75
C VAL A 224 31.99 16.13 -6.74
N GLU A 225 32.35 14.84 -6.79
CA GLU A 225 31.76 13.90 -7.74
C GLU A 225 30.34 13.50 -7.32
N LEU A 226 30.08 13.41 -6.01
CA LEU A 226 28.74 13.21 -5.47
C LEU A 226 27.85 14.43 -5.74
N THR A 227 28.32 15.66 -5.48
CA THR A 227 27.56 16.88 -5.82
C THR A 227 27.28 16.95 -7.33
N ARG A 228 28.26 16.64 -8.19
CA ARG A 228 28.07 16.58 -9.65
C ARG A 228 27.03 15.54 -10.06
N LEU A 229 27.01 14.38 -9.41
CA LEU A 229 26.02 13.33 -9.60
C LEU A 229 24.62 13.82 -9.20
N LEU A 230 24.47 14.38 -8.00
CA LEU A 230 23.19 14.89 -7.49
C LEU A 230 22.63 16.01 -8.38
N ASP A 231 23.48 16.94 -8.81
CA ASP A 231 23.09 18.02 -9.72
C ASP A 231 22.66 17.50 -11.10
N LYS A 232 23.37 16.51 -11.64
CA LYS A 232 23.04 15.90 -12.94
C LYS A 232 21.74 15.11 -12.90
N GLN A 233 21.44 14.45 -11.78
CA GLN A 233 20.20 13.68 -11.59
C GLN A 233 18.99 14.55 -11.29
N GLY A 234 19.18 15.87 -11.25
CA GLY A 234 18.07 16.80 -11.14
C GLY A 234 17.54 16.91 -9.72
N LEU A 235 18.40 16.88 -8.70
CA LEU A 235 18.01 17.18 -7.32
C LEU A 235 17.23 18.51 -7.20
N TYR A 236 17.49 19.45 -8.11
CA TYR A 236 16.76 20.72 -8.26
C TYR A 236 15.27 20.56 -8.65
N GLN A 237 14.83 19.38 -9.08
CA GLN A 237 13.45 19.08 -9.44
C GLN A 237 12.62 18.58 -8.26
N PHE A 238 13.27 18.30 -7.13
CA PHE A 238 12.59 18.03 -5.88
C PHE A 238 12.32 19.35 -5.17
N ASP A 239 11.09 19.56 -4.73
CA ASP A 239 10.78 20.66 -3.84
C ASP A 239 11.38 20.34 -2.47
N LEU A 240 12.46 21.07 -2.15
CA LEU A 240 13.14 21.00 -0.85
C LEU A 240 12.42 21.92 0.13
N PHE A 241 11.92 21.36 1.23
CA PHE A 241 11.35 22.15 2.32
C PHE A 241 12.26 22.06 3.55
N ASN A 242 12.28 23.14 4.33
CA ASN A 242 12.99 23.23 5.61
C ASN A 242 14.48 22.78 5.56
N PRO A 243 15.32 23.25 4.62
CA PRO A 243 16.70 22.85 4.59
C PRO A 243 17.47 23.39 5.80
N GLU A 244 18.01 22.52 6.64
CA GLU A 244 18.88 22.87 7.77
C GLU A 244 20.30 22.34 7.53
N VAL A 245 21.29 23.23 7.60
CA VAL A 245 22.70 22.89 7.41
C VAL A 245 23.40 22.94 8.77
N LEU A 246 23.69 21.77 9.32
CA LEU A 246 24.31 21.62 10.64
C LEU A 246 25.82 21.33 10.49
N PRO A 247 26.69 22.29 10.80
CA PRO A 247 28.13 22.07 10.79
C PRO A 247 28.56 21.15 11.94
N ARG A 248 29.49 20.22 11.65
CA ARG A 248 30.09 19.29 12.62
C ARG A 248 31.59 19.16 12.35
N ASP A 249 32.30 18.56 13.30
CA ASP A 249 33.74 18.34 13.19
C ASP A 249 34.04 17.32 12.07
N GLY A 250 34.51 17.83 10.93
CA GLY A 250 34.92 17.03 9.77
C GLY A 250 33.84 16.76 8.73
N PHE A 251 32.58 17.19 8.96
CA PHE A 251 31.49 17.04 7.99
C PHE A 251 30.35 18.03 8.20
N VAL A 252 29.47 18.14 7.21
CA VAL A 252 28.24 18.96 7.26
C VAL A 252 27.05 18.04 7.09
N VAL A 253 26.04 18.19 7.95
CA VAL A 253 24.76 17.49 7.83
C VAL A 253 23.77 18.44 7.17
N ILE A 254 23.11 17.99 6.10
CA ILE A 254 22.04 18.74 5.45
C ILE A 254 20.74 17.97 5.69
N GLN A 255 19.80 18.58 6.40
CA GLN A 255 18.45 18.07 6.68
C GLN A 255 17.48 18.78 5.74
N MET A 256 16.53 18.08 5.13
CA MET A 256 15.50 18.69 4.28
C MET A 256 14.33 17.72 4.10
N ASP A 257 13.12 18.25 4.01
CA ASP A 257 11.91 17.51 3.63
C ASP A 257 11.79 17.51 2.09
N PHE A 258 11.32 16.40 1.52
CA PHE A 258 11.10 16.28 0.07
C PHE A 258 9.61 16.17 -0.25
N GLY A 259 9.12 17.05 -1.12
CA GLY A 259 7.83 16.84 -1.79
C GLY A 259 7.96 15.74 -2.85
N PHE A 260 7.05 14.77 -2.87
CA PHE A 260 7.05 13.72 -3.90
C PHE A 260 6.71 14.34 -5.27
N PRO A 261 7.66 14.41 -6.22
CA PRO A 261 7.43 15.09 -7.48
C PRO A 261 6.30 14.44 -8.29
N HIS A 262 5.47 15.26 -8.94
CA HIS A 262 4.29 14.78 -9.67
C HIS A 262 4.64 13.74 -10.76
N HIS A 263 5.85 13.82 -11.34
CA HIS A 263 6.31 12.86 -12.36
C HIS A 263 6.60 11.47 -11.77
N LEU A 264 7.16 11.39 -10.55
CA LEU A 264 7.36 10.11 -9.86
C LEU A 264 6.03 9.46 -9.48
N LEU A 265 5.00 10.26 -9.20
CA LEU A 265 3.65 9.76 -8.94
C LEU A 265 3.04 9.07 -10.17
N VAL A 266 3.24 9.63 -11.36
CA VAL A 266 2.77 9.01 -12.61
C VAL A 266 3.50 7.68 -12.88
N GLU A 267 4.81 7.63 -12.62
CA GLU A 267 5.59 6.40 -12.82
C GLU A 267 5.22 5.30 -11.83
N PHE A 268 5.03 5.67 -10.56
CA PHE A 268 4.48 4.78 -9.54
C PHE A 268 3.12 4.19 -9.94
N LEU A 269 2.19 5.03 -10.40
CA LEU A 269 0.88 4.59 -10.86
C LEU A 269 0.98 3.60 -12.03
N LYS A 270 1.91 3.82 -12.98
CA LYS A 270 2.15 2.87 -14.08
C LYS A 270 2.63 1.51 -13.60
N ARG A 271 3.53 1.45 -12.62
CA ARG A 271 4.01 0.16 -12.05
C ARG A 271 2.92 -0.58 -11.27
N THR A 272 2.01 0.14 -10.64
CA THR A 272 0.92 -0.45 -9.86
C THR A 272 -0.18 -1.06 -10.75
N LEU A 273 -0.32 -0.56 -11.99
CA LEU A 273 -1.33 -0.99 -12.97
C LEU A 273 -0.87 -2.13 -13.90
N GLN A 274 0.39 -2.59 -13.78
CA GLN A 274 0.95 -3.74 -14.52
C GLN A 274 0.84 -5.04 -13.69
#